data_AF-A0A925JSZ3-F1
#
_entry.id   AF-A0A925JSZ3-F1
#
_cell.length_a   1.000
_cell.length_b   1.000
_cell.length_c   1.000
_cell.angle_alpha   90.00
_cell.angle_beta   90.00
_cell.angle_gamma   90.00
#
_symmetry.space_group_name_H-M   'P 1'
#
loop_
_entity.id
_entity.type
_entity.pdbx_description
1 polymer ?
#
loop_
_entity_poly.entity_id
_entity_poly.type
_entity_poly.pdbx_seq_one_letter_code
_entity_poly.pdbx_strand_id
1 'polypeptide(L)'
;MNEAHRQFCEAYGIEDPSHFARLYELDEVILFLPPRPSEEERNALLNLVGLRGETYGFLDYVKSNNTFELIMQWREATGNL
;
A
#
# COMPACT_ATOMS: atom_id res chain seq x y z
N MET A 1 -9.38 -0.20 14.78
CA MET A 1 -8.84 0.63 13.68
C MET A 1 -9.02 2.08 14.09
N ASN A 2 -7.94 2.84 14.13
CA ASN A 2 -7.95 4.22 14.64
C ASN A 2 -8.32 5.21 13.52
N GLU A 3 -8.62 6.45 13.88
CA GLU A 3 -9.03 7.48 12.91
C GLU A 3 -7.95 7.74 11.83
N ALA A 4 -6.67 7.75 12.22
CA ALA A 4 -5.55 7.90 11.28
C ALA A 4 -5.50 6.78 10.22
N HIS A 5 -5.82 5.54 10.61
CA HIS A 5 -5.87 4.41 9.69
C HIS A 5 -6.97 4.57 8.65
N ARG A 6 -8.15 5.05 9.09
CA ARG A 6 -9.26 5.30 8.19
C ARG A 6 -8.91 6.40 7.18
N GLN A 7 -8.37 7.52 7.66
CA GLN A 7 -7.99 8.64 6.80
C GLN A 7 -6.92 8.25 5.77
N PHE A 8 -5.94 7.44 6.17
CA PHE A 8 -4.94 6.91 5.24
C PHE A 8 -5.58 6.03 4.16
N CYS A 9 -6.40 5.06 4.57
CA CYS A 9 -7.06 4.17 3.63
C CYS A 9 -7.98 4.92 2.66
N GLU A 10 -8.68 5.95 3.12
CA GLU A 10 -9.50 6.82 2.27
C GLU A 10 -8.63 7.62 1.28
N ALA A 11 -7.52 8.21 1.73
CA ALA A 11 -6.61 8.96 0.87
C ALA A 11 -6.00 8.09 -0.24
N TYR A 12 -5.69 6.83 0.08
CA TYR A 12 -5.14 5.86 -0.85
C TYR A 12 -6.20 5.04 -1.62
N GLY A 13 -7.49 5.25 -1.36
CA GLY A 13 -8.57 4.53 -2.04
C GLY A 13 -8.61 3.03 -1.75
N ILE A 14 -8.23 2.61 -0.54
CA ILE A 14 -8.24 1.22 -0.10
C ILE A 14 -9.67 0.82 0.28
N GLU A 15 -10.29 -0.05 -0.52
CA GLU A 15 -11.70 -0.44 -0.35
C GLU A 15 -11.96 -1.34 0.87
N ASP A 16 -11.00 -2.19 1.25
CA ASP A 16 -11.06 -3.01 2.47
C ASP A 16 -9.92 -2.68 3.45
N PRO A 17 -10.11 -1.64 4.28
CA PRO A 17 -9.15 -1.27 5.32
C PRO A 17 -8.88 -2.40 6.33
N SER A 18 -9.85 -3.29 6.56
CA SER A 18 -9.73 -4.36 7.56
C SER A 18 -8.85 -5.49 7.05
N HIS A 19 -8.97 -5.82 5.77
CA HIS A 19 -8.07 -6.76 5.11
C HIS A 19 -6.64 -6.20 5.02
N PHE A 20 -6.50 -4.93 4.63
CA PHE A 20 -5.20 -4.26 4.56
C PHE A 20 -4.49 -4.25 5.93
N ALA A 21 -5.21 -3.93 7.01
CA ALA A 21 -4.71 -3.98 8.39
C ALA A 21 -4.28 -5.37 8.88
N ARG A 22 -4.76 -6.45 8.24
CA ARG A 22 -4.35 -7.83 8.56
C ARG A 22 -3.09 -8.26 7.83
N LEU A 23 -2.81 -7.63 6.69
CA LEU A 23 -1.65 -7.95 5.86
C LEU A 23 -0.45 -7.05 6.18
N TYR A 24 -0.69 -5.83 6.66
CA TYR A 24 0.35 -4.82 6.86
C TYR A 24 0.17 -4.05 8.16
N GLU A 25 1.30 -3.63 8.73
CA GLU A 25 1.40 -2.76 9.90
C GLU A 25 1.09 -1.32 9.48
N LEU A 26 -0.19 -0.94 9.56
CA LEU A 26 -0.69 0.38 9.15
C LEU A 26 0.06 1.55 9.77
N ASP A 27 0.52 1.43 11.02
CA ASP A 27 1.26 2.50 11.70
C ASP A 27 2.60 2.77 11.00
N GLU A 28 3.29 1.74 10.51
CA GLU A 28 4.52 1.91 9.73
C GLU A 28 4.21 2.46 8.34
N VAL A 29 3.18 1.94 7.67
CA VAL A 29 2.79 2.44 6.34
C VAL A 29 2.50 3.95 6.41
N ILE A 30 1.73 4.40 7.39
CA ILE A 30 1.40 5.82 7.58
C ILE A 30 2.63 6.66 7.92
N LEU A 31 3.60 6.09 8.65
CA LEU A 31 4.83 6.81 8.99
C LEU A 31 5.71 7.05 7.76
N PHE A 32 5.72 6.12 6.80
CA PHE A 32 6.64 6.14 5.67
C PHE A 32 6.02 6.58 4.35
N LEU A 33 4.70 6.57 4.22
CA LEU A 33 3.96 7.05 3.05
C LEU A 33 3.35 8.44 3.30
N PRO A 34 3.27 9.29 2.28
CA PRO A 34 2.70 10.62 2.41
C PRO A 34 1.20 10.56 2.77
N PRO A 35 0.71 11.39 3.71
CA PRO A 35 -0.70 11.40 4.09
C PRO A 35 -1.64 11.94 3.00
N ARG A 36 -1.07 12.55 1.95
CA ARG A 36 -1.79 13.08 0.78
C ARG A 36 -1.08 12.60 -0.48
N PRO A 37 -1.37 11.37 -0.96
CA PRO A 37 -0.72 10.84 -2.14
C PRO A 37 -1.16 11.60 -3.40
N SER A 38 -0.25 11.69 -4.37
CA SER A 38 -0.60 11.97 -5.75
C SER A 38 -1.41 10.81 -6.36
N GLU A 39 -2.01 11.03 -7.52
CA GLU A 39 -2.70 9.96 -8.24
C GLU A 39 -1.75 8.79 -8.61
N GLU A 40 -0.51 9.10 -8.98
CA GLU A 40 0.53 8.11 -9.29
C GLU A 40 0.92 7.30 -8.05
N GLU A 41 1.13 7.97 -6.92
CA GLU A 41 1.47 7.35 -5.64
C GLU A 41 0.36 6.44 -5.11
N ARG A 42 -0.89 6.87 -5.26
CA ARG A 42 -2.06 6.08 -4.93
C ARG A 42 -2.12 4.83 -5.80
N ASN A 43 -1.99 4.99 -7.11
CA ASN A 43 -2.06 3.89 -8.06
C ASN A 43 -0.92 2.90 -7.84
N ALA A 44 0.29 3.37 -7.50
CA ALA A 44 1.42 2.52 -7.16
C ALA A 44 1.11 1.61 -5.96
N LEU A 45 0.56 2.16 -4.86
CA LEU A 45 0.19 1.36 -3.70
C LEU A 45 -0.91 0.33 -4.04
N LEU A 46 -1.96 0.76 -4.75
CA LEU A 46 -3.06 -0.12 -5.13
C LEU A 46 -2.61 -1.26 -6.05
N ASN A 47 -1.64 -1.00 -6.94
CA ASN A 47 -1.04 -2.02 -7.80
C ASN A 47 -0.23 -3.05 -7.00
N LEU A 48 0.56 -2.59 -6.01
CA LEU A 48 1.35 -3.48 -5.15
C LEU A 48 0.47 -4.37 -4.27
N VAL A 49 -0.59 -3.81 -3.69
CA VAL A 49 -1.57 -4.55 -2.89
C VAL A 49 -2.42 -5.47 -3.79
N GLY A 50 -2.52 -5.15 -5.08
CA GLY A 50 -3.27 -5.91 -6.08
C GLY A 50 -4.78 -5.68 -6.00
N LEU A 51 -5.20 -4.49 -5.57
CA LEU A 51 -6.61 -4.08 -5.52
C LEU A 51 -7.22 -3.75 -6.90
N ARG A 52 -6.45 -3.91 -7.98
CA ARG A 52 -6.97 -3.95 -9.36
C ARG A 52 -6.55 -5.24 -10.04
N GLY A 53 -7.39 -6.26 -9.92
CA GLY A 53 -7.79 -7.28 -10.91
C GLY A 53 -6.82 -7.93 -11.91
N GLU A 54 -5.58 -7.52 -12.06
CA GLU A 54 -4.66 -8.02 -13.07
C GLU A 54 -3.31 -8.27 -12.39
N THR A 55 -3.18 -9.45 -11.78
CA THR A 55 -1.89 -10.08 -11.54
C THR A 55 -1.22 -10.31 -12.90
N TYR A 56 -0.49 -9.32 -13.38
CA TYR A 56 0.51 -9.53 -14.43
C TYR A 56 1.63 -10.35 -13.81
N GLY A 57 1.60 -11.64 -14.11
CA GLY A 57 2.61 -12.58 -13.65
C GLY A 57 3.99 -12.22 -14.19
N PHE A 58 5.01 -12.48 -13.39
CA PHE A 58 6.07 -13.43 -13.70
C PHE A 58 6.94 -13.55 -12.44
N LEU A 59 7.05 -14.77 -11.91
CA LEU A 59 7.89 -15.21 -10.78
C LEU A 59 7.27 -15.03 -9.38
N ASP A 60 6.81 -16.15 -8.83
CA ASP A 60 6.80 -16.61 -7.41
C ASP A 60 7.27 -15.67 -6.28
N TYR A 61 6.88 -14.40 -6.26
CA TYR A 61 6.88 -13.60 -5.04
C TYR A 61 5.59 -13.97 -4.32
N VAL A 62 5.69 -14.88 -3.34
CA VAL A 62 4.73 -14.93 -2.25
C VAL A 62 4.47 -13.49 -1.85
N LYS A 63 3.25 -12.96 -2.10
CA LYS A 63 2.90 -11.58 -1.76
C LYS A 63 3.30 -11.40 -0.30
N SER A 64 4.39 -10.67 -0.09
CA SER A 64 4.98 -10.56 1.22
C SER A 64 4.02 -9.75 2.05
N ASN A 65 3.51 -10.34 3.13
CA ASN A 65 2.79 -9.60 4.18
C ASN A 65 3.78 -8.76 5.01
N ASN A 66 4.93 -8.41 4.43
CA ASN A 66 5.98 -7.64 5.06
C ASN A 66 5.78 -6.17 4.70
N THR A 67 5.40 -5.39 5.70
CA THR A 67 5.19 -3.94 5.59
C THR A 67 6.42 -3.22 5.03
N PHE A 68 7.62 -3.65 5.42
CA PHE A 68 8.85 -3.05 4.95
C PHE A 68 9.04 -3.24 3.43
N GLU A 69 8.78 -4.43 2.92
CA GLU A 69 8.89 -4.71 1.48
C GLU A 69 7.86 -3.91 0.67
N LEU A 70 6.62 -3.80 1.17
CA LEU A 70 5.60 -2.94 0.56
C LEU A 70 6.07 -1.49 0.47
N ILE A 71 6.61 -0.94 1.56
CA ILE A 71 7.12 0.43 1.61
C ILE A 71 8.27 0.61 0.61
N MET A 72 9.23 -0.31 0.57
CA MET A 72 10.38 -0.25 -0.33
C MET A 72 9.95 -0.30 -1.80
N GLN A 73 9.05 -1.23 -2.16
CA GLN A 73 8.52 -1.33 -3.52
C GLN A 73 7.73 -0.08 -3.92
N TRP A 74 6.96 0.49 -2.99
CA TRP A 74 6.23 1.73 -3.24
C TRP A 74 7.19 2.91 -3.49
N ARG A 75 8.27 3.02 -2.72
CA ARG A 75 9.29 4.06 -2.90
C ARG A 75 10.01 3.93 -4.24
N GLU A 76 10.37 2.70 -4.62
CA GLU A 76 10.99 2.41 -5.91
C GLU A 76 10.06 2.78 -7.08
N ALA A 77 8.77 2.44 -6.96
CA ALA A 77 7.78 2.74 -8.00
C ALA A 77 7.45 4.24 -8.14
N THR A 78 7.63 5.03 -7.08
CA THR A 78 7.26 6.45 -7.03
C THR A 78 8.45 7.41 -7.08
N GLY A 79 9.68 6.88 -6.99
CA GLY A 79 10.90 7.70 -6.92
C GLY A 79 11.12 8.38 -5.55
N ASN A 80 10.35 8.00 -4.53
CA ASN A 80 10.46 8.51 -3.15
C ASN A 80 11.55 7.77 -2.35
N LEU A 81 12.80 7.78 -2.83
CA LEU A 81 13.96 7.15 -2.18
C LEU A 81 14.41 7.91 -0.92
#